data_AF-A0ABD2PQN7-F1
#
_entry.id   AF-A0ABD2PQN7-F1
#
_cell.length_a   1.000
_cell.length_b   1.000
_cell.length_c   1.000
_cell.angle_alpha   90.00
_cell.angle_beta   90.00
_cell.angle_gamma   90.00
#
_symmetry.space_group_name_H-M   'P 1'
#
loop_
_entity.id
_entity.type
_entity.pdbx_description
1 polymer ?
#
loop_
_entity_poly.entity_id
_entity_poly.type
_entity_poly.pdbx_seq_one_letter_code
_entity_poly.pdbx_strand_id
1 'polypeptide(L)'
;MAASLTVCLLFWGMMIVDESLLLDNPNVTFPLWWSHATHSAPLFGNLLDIILYPPGKPYMSLVILFGVSFASTYLAYTEYLISKFQQYPYPFYQRMTQQVRYQFYGASFFGFVAACVICYVVCRLFSTSPKVTQKKRDKKADNQHGASKSNNSRPRNKPRKQE
;
A
#
# COMPACT_ATOMS: atom_id res chain seq x y z
N MET A 1 3.91 -2.18 3.05
CA MET A 1 4.86 -2.95 2.22
C MET A 1 5.46 -2.17 1.03
N ALA A 2 4.68 -1.63 0.08
CA ALA A 2 5.24 -1.01 -1.14
C ALA A 2 6.26 0.11 -0.87
N ALA A 3 5.92 1.05 0.01
CA ALA A 3 6.84 2.11 0.43
C ALA A 3 8.13 1.55 1.06
N SER A 4 8.02 0.56 1.93
CA SER A 4 9.18 -0.09 2.57
C SER A 4 10.05 -0.83 1.56
N LEU A 5 9.45 -1.46 0.55
CA LEU A 5 10.19 -2.10 -0.54
C LEU A 5 10.94 -1.05 -1.38
N THR A 6 10.29 0.06 -1.73
CA THR A 6 10.91 1.16 -2.47
C THR A 6 12.09 1.77 -1.70
N VAL A 7 11.91 2.06 -0.41
CA VAL A 7 12.97 2.60 0.45
C VAL A 7 14.13 1.60 0.56
N CYS A 8 13.84 0.32 0.77
CA CYS A 8 14.86 -0.73 0.82
C CYS A 8 15.67 -0.80 -0.48
N LEU A 9 15.00 -0.85 -1.64
CA LEU A 9 15.67 -0.95 -2.93
C LEU A 9 16.50 0.30 -3.26
N LEU A 10 15.97 1.50 -2.98
CA LEU A 10 16.69 2.74 -3.22
C LEU A 10 17.93 2.86 -2.32
N PHE A 11 17.78 2.58 -1.02
CA PHE A 11 18.89 2.65 -0.07
C PHE A 11 20.01 1.67 -0.43
N TRP A 12 19.69 0.39 -0.56
CA TRP A 12 20.71 -0.63 -0.86
C TRP A 12 21.28 -0.46 -2.28
N GLY A 13 20.47 -0.02 -3.24
CA GLY A 13 20.94 0.31 -4.58
C GLY A 13 21.98 1.44 -4.56
N MET A 14 21.74 2.51 -3.81
CA MET A 14 22.71 3.61 -3.66
C MET A 14 23.96 3.17 -2.89
N MET A 15 23.79 2.46 -1.77
CA MET A 15 24.92 1.95 -0.95
C MET A 15 25.86 1.04 -1.75
N ILE A 16 25.34 0.19 -2.64
CA ILE A 16 26.15 -0.73 -3.45
C ILE A 16 26.88 0.02 -4.58
N VAL A 17 26.25 1.05 -5.15
CA VAL A 17 26.84 1.82 -6.25
C VAL A 17 27.93 2.75 -5.73
N ASP A 18 27.60 3.59 -4.75
CA ASP A 18 28.52 4.55 -4.15
C ASP A 18 27.92 5.09 -2.83
N GLU A 19 28.54 4.73 -1.71
CA GLU A 19 28.13 5.17 -0.37
C GLU A 19 28.22 6.70 -0.20
N SER A 20 29.10 7.38 -0.96
CA SER A 20 29.25 8.83 -0.93
C SER A 20 28.02 9.59 -1.47
N LEU A 21 27.09 8.88 -2.09
CA LEU A 21 25.79 9.44 -2.49
C LEU A 21 24.94 9.74 -1.26
N LEU A 22 25.02 8.90 -0.22
CA LEU A 22 24.21 9.01 1.00
C LEU A 22 24.92 9.78 2.11
N LEU A 23 26.25 9.68 2.19
CA LEU A 23 27.06 10.25 3.27
C LEU A 23 28.13 11.17 2.70
N ASP A 24 28.18 12.40 3.21
CA ASP A 24 29.16 13.40 2.75
C ASP A 24 30.55 13.16 3.36
N ASN A 25 30.58 12.54 4.54
CA ASN A 25 31.81 12.29 5.29
C ASN A 25 32.04 10.76 5.40
N PRO A 26 33.11 10.22 4.79
CA PRO A 26 33.42 8.79 4.84
C PRO A 26 33.75 8.28 6.25
N ASN A 27 34.01 9.18 7.21
CA ASN A 27 34.27 8.82 8.60
C ASN A 27 32.98 8.65 9.42
N VAL A 28 31.82 9.06 8.89
CA VAL A 28 30.53 8.85 9.55
C VAL A 28 30.00 7.49 9.11
N THR A 29 30.49 6.43 9.73
CA THR A 29 30.00 5.07 9.48
C THR A 29 28.83 4.78 10.39
N PHE A 30 27.64 4.56 9.82
CA PHE A 30 26.55 3.96 10.58
C PHE A 30 26.82 2.48 10.79
N PRO A 31 26.60 1.94 12.00
CA PRO A 31 26.80 0.53 12.21
C PRO A 31 25.81 -0.26 11.33
N LEU A 32 26.31 -1.31 10.68
CA LEU A 32 25.56 -2.05 9.64
C LEU A 32 24.19 -2.55 10.12
N TRP A 33 24.10 -2.93 11.41
CA TRP A 33 22.83 -3.35 12.01
C TRP A 33 21.77 -2.24 12.01
N TRP A 34 22.17 -0.98 12.18
CA TRP A 34 21.27 0.17 12.15
C TRP A 34 20.72 0.39 10.75
N SER A 35 21.58 0.28 9.74
CA SER A 35 21.19 0.37 8.32
C SER A 35 20.17 -0.71 7.96
N HIS A 36 20.40 -1.97 8.37
CA HIS A 36 19.41 -3.03 8.20
C HIS A 36 18.12 -2.79 9.00
N ALA A 37 18.21 -2.33 10.25
CA ALA A 37 17.05 -2.08 11.11
C ALA A 37 16.14 -0.98 10.52
N THR A 38 16.71 0.02 9.86
CA THR A 38 15.96 1.16 9.31
C THR A 38 15.49 0.93 7.87
N HIS A 39 16.24 0.19 7.05
CA HIS A 39 15.97 0.06 5.62
C HIS A 39 15.50 -1.33 5.17
N SER A 40 15.83 -2.40 5.91
CA SER A 40 15.42 -3.77 5.59
C SER A 40 14.34 -4.29 6.54
N ALA A 41 14.45 -4.05 7.85
CA ALA A 41 13.53 -4.60 8.84
C ALA A 41 12.06 -4.18 8.62
N PRO A 42 11.72 -2.95 8.18
CA PRO A 42 10.33 -2.63 7.87
C PRO A 42 9.75 -3.50 6.75
N LEU A 43 10.55 -3.86 5.74
CA LEU A 43 10.10 -4.74 4.65
C LEU A 43 9.79 -6.15 5.19
N PHE A 44 10.69 -6.73 5.98
CA PHE A 44 10.47 -8.05 6.60
C PHE A 44 9.31 -8.03 7.61
N GLY A 45 9.18 -6.97 8.40
CA GLY A 45 8.05 -6.78 9.31
C GLY A 45 6.71 -6.76 8.56
N ASN A 46 6.63 -6.01 7.46
CA ASN A 46 5.45 -6.02 6.60
C ASN A 46 5.18 -7.41 5.99
N LEU A 47 6.23 -8.16 5.61
CA LEU A 47 6.07 -9.50 5.04
C LEU A 47 5.55 -10.49 6.10
N LEU A 48 6.09 -10.44 7.31
CA LEU A 48 5.61 -11.24 8.43
C LEU A 48 4.17 -10.90 8.78
N ASP A 49 3.81 -9.61 8.78
CA ASP A 49 2.44 -9.16 9.01
C ASP A 49 1.46 -9.74 7.98
N ILE A 50 1.84 -9.76 6.69
CA ILE A 50 1.04 -10.39 5.63
C ILE A 50 0.92 -11.91 5.81
N ILE A 51 1.98 -12.58 6.27
CA ILE A 51 1.98 -14.04 6.49
C ILE A 51 1.10 -14.41 7.69
N LEU A 52 1.22 -13.67 8.80
CA LEU A 52 0.49 -13.93 10.05
C LEU A 52 -0.97 -13.46 9.97
N TYR A 53 -1.20 -12.33 9.30
CA TYR A 53 -2.50 -11.69 9.15
C TYR A 53 -2.76 -11.35 7.69
N PRO A 54 -3.14 -12.34 6.85
CA PRO A 54 -3.38 -12.13 5.43
C PRO A 54 -4.41 -11.02 5.24
N PRO A 55 -4.02 -9.87 4.62
CA PRO A 55 -4.95 -8.77 4.45
C PRO A 55 -6.07 -9.20 3.52
N GLY A 56 -7.27 -8.67 3.76
CA GLY A 56 -8.35 -8.73 2.77
C GLY A 56 -7.94 -8.05 1.46
N LYS A 57 -8.83 -8.05 0.45
CA LYS A 57 -8.55 -7.39 -0.84
C LYS A 57 -8.14 -5.93 -0.59
N PRO A 58 -6.87 -5.54 -0.89
CA PRO A 58 -6.42 -4.19 -0.63
C PRO A 58 -7.12 -3.22 -1.59
N TYR A 59 -7.60 -2.10 -1.06
CA TYR A 59 -8.09 -0.98 -1.86
C TYR A 59 -6.89 -0.27 -2.49
N MET A 60 -6.44 -0.76 -3.65
CA MET A 60 -5.24 -0.26 -4.32
C MET A 60 -5.30 1.24 -4.63
N SER A 61 -6.49 1.77 -4.89
CA SER A 61 -6.71 3.21 -5.06
C SER A 61 -6.29 4.00 -3.82
N LEU A 62 -6.60 3.53 -2.62
CA LEU A 62 -6.21 4.19 -1.37
C LEU A 62 -4.70 4.06 -1.12
N VAL A 63 -4.13 2.88 -1.36
CA VAL A 63 -2.68 2.66 -1.19
C VAL A 63 -1.88 3.59 -2.09
N ILE A 64 -2.27 3.69 -3.37
CA ILE A 64 -1.64 4.60 -4.32
C ILE A 64 -1.88 6.04 -3.91
N LEU A 65 -3.12 6.43 -3.58
CA LEU A 65 -3.43 7.80 -3.17
C LEU A 65 -2.59 8.26 -1.98
N PHE A 66 -2.56 7.49 -0.90
CA PHE A 66 -1.76 7.83 0.28
C PHE A 66 -0.25 7.82 -0.01
N GLY A 67 0.24 6.81 -0.73
CA GLY A 67 1.66 6.72 -1.08
C GLY A 67 2.12 7.88 -1.95
N VAL A 68 1.35 8.22 -2.98
CA VAL A 68 1.63 9.36 -3.86
C VAL A 68 1.52 10.68 -3.10
N SER A 69 0.48 10.85 -2.27
CA SER A 69 0.31 12.08 -1.49
C SER A 69 1.50 12.31 -0.56
N PHE A 70 1.90 11.28 0.19
CA PHE A 70 3.06 11.34 1.07
C PHE A 70 4.36 11.65 0.30
N ALA A 71 4.61 10.94 -0.81
CA ALA A 71 5.81 11.15 -1.62
C ALA A 71 5.83 12.57 -2.24
N SER A 72 4.71 13.04 -2.79
CA SER A 72 4.59 14.38 -3.37
C SER A 72 4.81 15.47 -2.32
N THR A 73 4.24 15.34 -1.12
CA THR A 73 4.49 16.28 -0.02
C THR A 73 5.96 16.30 0.38
N TYR A 74 6.59 15.13 0.51
CA TYR A 74 8.01 15.04 0.84
C TYR A 74 8.91 15.67 -0.24
N LEU A 75 8.62 15.42 -1.51
CA LEU A 75 9.36 16.00 -2.64
C LEU A 75 9.17 17.51 -2.71
N ALA A 76 7.95 18.01 -2.54
CA ALA A 76 7.67 19.44 -2.53
C ALA A 76 8.42 20.14 -1.39
N TYR A 77 8.45 19.54 -0.20
CA TYR A 77 9.21 20.05 0.93
C TYR A 77 10.72 20.02 0.69
N THR A 78 11.23 18.93 0.11
CA THR A 78 12.64 18.79 -0.25
C THR A 78 13.07 19.85 -1.27
N GLU A 79 12.29 20.04 -2.34
CA GLU A 79 12.62 21.05 -3.36
C GLU A 79 12.48 22.48 -2.81
N TYR A 80 11.55 22.71 -1.87
CA TYR A 80 11.46 23.97 -1.14
C TYR A 80 12.74 24.23 -0.33
N LEU A 81 13.23 23.25 0.41
CA LEU A 81 14.49 23.37 1.17
C LEU A 81 15.70 23.62 0.27
N ILE A 82 15.81 22.87 -0.83
CA ILE A 82 16.89 23.03 -1.80
C ILE A 82 16.85 24.42 -2.43
N SER A 83 15.68 24.84 -2.93
CA SER A 83 15.55 26.11 -3.66
C SER A 83 15.71 27.36 -2.79
N LYS A 84 15.27 27.31 -1.52
CA LYS A 84 15.29 28.48 -0.62
C LYS A 84 16.49 28.52 0.31
N PHE A 85 16.93 27.37 0.82
CA PHE A 85 17.93 27.30 1.88
C PHE A 85 19.23 26.61 1.44
N GLN A 86 19.30 26.08 0.22
CA GLN A 86 20.43 25.26 -0.25
C GLN A 86 20.74 24.13 0.74
N GLN A 87 19.70 23.60 1.39
CA GLN A 87 19.79 22.47 2.30
C GLN A 87 19.38 21.22 1.55
N TYR A 88 20.27 20.23 1.56
CA TYR A 88 20.12 19.01 0.79
C TYR A 88 19.99 17.83 1.75
N PRO A 89 18.89 17.05 1.67
CA PRO A 89 18.72 15.87 2.51
C PRO A 89 19.82 14.82 2.30
N TYR A 90 20.38 14.78 1.08
CA TYR A 90 21.47 13.89 0.72
C TYR A 90 22.50 14.63 -0.16
N PRO A 91 23.80 14.31 -0.02
CA PRO A 91 24.87 14.91 -0.81
C PRO A 91 24.67 14.79 -2.33
N PHE A 92 24.12 13.67 -2.80
CA PHE A 92 23.91 13.48 -4.24
C PHE A 92 23.03 14.55 -4.88
N TYR A 93 22.08 15.15 -4.13
CA TYR A 93 21.23 16.23 -4.65
C TYR A 93 22.01 17.52 -4.94
N GLN A 94 23.12 17.76 -4.25
CA GLN A 94 24.00 18.91 -4.50
C GLN A 94 24.69 18.79 -5.86
N ARG A 95 25.04 17.56 -6.25
CA ARG A 95 25.74 17.26 -7.50
C ARG A 95 24.80 17.25 -8.71
N MET A 96 23.48 17.27 -8.49
CA MET A 96 22.46 17.19 -9.54
C MET A 96 21.93 18.57 -9.94
N THR A 97 21.86 18.81 -11.25
CA THR A 97 21.07 19.92 -11.79
C THR A 97 19.58 19.68 -11.52
N GLN A 98 18.77 20.75 -11.55
CA GLN A 98 17.33 20.66 -11.30
C GLN A 98 16.63 19.68 -12.27
N GLN A 99 17.06 19.65 -13.54
CA GLN A 99 16.51 18.72 -14.53
C GLN A 99 16.79 17.26 -14.16
N VAL A 100 18.01 16.95 -13.73
CA VAL A 100 18.39 15.60 -13.30
C VAL A 100 17.63 15.19 -12.03
N ARG A 101 17.38 16.13 -11.10
CA ARG A 101 16.54 15.86 -9.92
C ARG A 101 15.12 15.44 -10.32
N TYR A 102 14.50 16.14 -11.27
CA TYR A 102 13.16 15.77 -11.74
C TYR A 102 13.13 14.42 -12.46
N GLN A 103 14.17 14.09 -13.22
CA GLN A 103 14.32 12.75 -13.79
C GLN A 103 14.45 11.68 -12.70
N PHE A 104 15.22 11.96 -11.65
CA PHE A 104 15.36 11.07 -10.50
C PHE A 104 14.05 10.88 -9.73
N TYR A 105 13.27 11.94 -9.52
CA TYR A 105 11.92 11.85 -8.92
C TYR A 105 11.00 10.99 -9.78
N GLY A 106 11.03 11.17 -11.11
CA GLY A 106 10.29 10.34 -12.04
C GLY A 106 10.68 8.86 -11.94
N ALA A 107 11.97 8.55 -11.99
CA ALA A 107 12.48 7.18 -11.84
C ALA A 107 12.06 6.55 -10.49
N SER A 108 12.14 7.33 -9.41
CA SER A 108 11.71 6.90 -8.07
C SER A 108 10.20 6.60 -8.03
N PHE A 109 9.38 7.42 -8.68
CA PHE A 109 7.95 7.19 -8.81
C PHE A 109 7.63 5.91 -9.59
N PHE A 110 8.31 5.66 -10.71
CA PHE A 110 8.18 4.40 -11.44
C PHE A 110 8.58 3.19 -10.58
N GLY A 111 9.67 3.30 -9.81
CA GLY A 111 10.08 2.29 -8.85
C GLY A 111 9.01 2.02 -7.77
N PHE A 112 8.33 3.07 -7.28
CA PHE A 112 7.21 2.94 -6.36
C PHE A 112 6.00 2.22 -6.99
N VAL A 113 5.63 2.56 -8.23
CA VAL A 113 4.56 1.86 -8.95
C VAL A 113 4.90 0.38 -9.14
N ALA A 114 6.13 0.06 -9.53
CA ALA A 114 6.59 -1.32 -9.64
C ALA A 114 6.51 -2.04 -8.28
N ALA A 115 6.92 -1.41 -7.18
CA ALA A 115 6.79 -1.95 -5.84
C ALA A 115 5.32 -2.21 -5.46
N CYS A 116 4.39 -1.32 -5.82
CA CYS A 116 2.95 -1.53 -5.64
C CYS A 116 2.45 -2.77 -6.41
N VAL A 117 2.89 -2.98 -7.65
CA VAL A 117 2.55 -4.17 -8.44
C VAL A 117 3.10 -5.45 -7.81
N ILE A 118 4.37 -5.44 -7.37
CA ILE A 118 4.97 -6.57 -6.66
C ILE A 118 4.17 -6.88 -5.39
N CYS A 119 3.83 -5.85 -4.61
CA CYS A 119 3.02 -6.02 -3.41
C CYS A 119 1.64 -6.59 -3.71
N TYR A 120 1.01 -6.17 -4.80
CA TYR A 120 -0.26 -6.75 -5.24
C TYR A 120 -0.14 -8.25 -5.52
N VAL A 121 0.89 -8.64 -6.26
CA VAL A 121 1.13 -10.05 -6.60
C VAL A 121 1.38 -10.86 -5.34
N VAL A 122 2.24 -10.38 -4.43
CA VAL A 122 2.52 -11.04 -3.15
C VAL A 122 1.23 -11.19 -2.32
N CYS A 123 0.47 -10.10 -2.10
CA CYS A 123 -0.78 -10.18 -1.38
C CYS A 123 -1.79 -11.13 -2.04
N ARG A 124 -1.82 -11.22 -3.37
CA ARG A 124 -2.69 -12.16 -4.09
C ARG A 124 -2.27 -13.62 -3.90
N LEU A 125 -0.97 -13.89 -3.86
CA LEU A 125 -0.43 -15.24 -3.63
C LEU A 125 -0.71 -15.72 -2.20
N PHE A 126 -0.62 -14.83 -1.21
CA PHE A 126 -0.86 -15.16 0.20
C PHE A 126 -2.33 -15.02 0.63
N SER A 127 -3.15 -14.27 -0.12
CA SER A 127 -4.61 -14.19 0.08
C SER A 127 -5.29 -15.47 -0.44
N THR A 128 -5.01 -16.60 0.20
CA THR A 128 -5.82 -17.81 0.11
C THR A 128 -7.15 -17.52 0.79
N SER A 129 -8.14 -16.97 0.08
CA SER A 129 -9.48 -16.79 0.66
C SER A 129 -10.11 -18.15 0.97
N PRO A 130 -10.42 -18.47 2.24
CA PRO A 130 -11.44 -19.48 2.52
C PRO A 130 -12.78 -18.92 2.01
N LYS A 131 -13.31 -19.52 0.94
CA LYS A 131 -14.62 -19.20 0.34
C LYS A 131 -15.84 -19.41 1.28
N VAL A 132 -15.63 -19.56 2.58
CA VAL A 132 -16.62 -20.13 3.50
C VAL A 132 -17.65 -19.11 4.02
N THR A 133 -17.32 -17.82 4.09
CA THR A 133 -18.20 -16.85 4.78
C THR A 133 -19.24 -16.18 3.86
N GLN A 134 -18.97 -16.03 2.56
CA GLN A 134 -19.93 -15.39 1.64
C GLN A 134 -21.13 -16.29 1.30
N LYS A 135 -20.92 -17.60 1.12
CA LYS A 135 -21.99 -18.56 0.83
C LYS A 135 -23.03 -18.67 1.96
N LYS A 136 -22.68 -18.30 3.20
CA LYS A 136 -23.62 -18.25 4.34
C LYS A 136 -24.49 -16.99 4.34
N ARG A 137 -24.02 -15.86 3.81
CA ARG A 137 -24.79 -14.61 3.77
C ARG A 137 -25.81 -14.62 2.63
N ASP A 138 -25.42 -15.18 1.48
CA ASP A 138 -26.32 -15.31 0.32
C ASP A 138 -27.43 -16.33 0.58
N LYS A 139 -27.12 -17.47 1.22
CA LYS A 139 -28.16 -18.44 1.66
C LYS A 139 -29.13 -17.88 2.71
N LYS A 140 -28.69 -16.95 3.55
CA LYS A 140 -29.54 -16.35 4.59
C LYS A 140 -30.45 -15.26 4.00
N ALA A 141 -30.00 -14.54 2.97
CA ALA A 141 -30.82 -13.60 2.22
C ALA A 141 -31.90 -14.31 1.37
N ASP A 142 -31.56 -15.45 0.76
CA ASP A 142 -32.49 -16.24 -0.06
C ASP A 142 -33.60 -16.89 0.80
N ASN A 143 -33.25 -17.43 1.98
CA ASN A 143 -34.23 -17.98 2.92
C ASN A 143 -35.16 -16.92 3.56
N GLN A 144 -34.76 -15.66 3.65
CA GLN A 144 -35.63 -14.58 4.16
C GLN A 144 -36.61 -14.05 3.12
N HIS A 145 -36.27 -14.08 1.82
CA HIS A 145 -37.20 -13.69 0.76
C HIS A 145 -38.26 -14.77 0.45
N GLY A 146 -37.96 -16.05 0.68
CA GLY A 146 -38.95 -17.14 0.53
C GLY A 146 -40.03 -17.19 1.61
N ALA A 147 -39.71 -16.80 2.85
CA ALA A 147 -40.62 -16.93 3.99
C ALA A 147 -41.72 -15.84 4.05
N SER A 148 -41.53 -14.70 3.38
CA SER A 148 -42.48 -13.57 3.45
C SER A 148 -43.65 -13.65 2.47
N LYS A 149 -43.70 -14.64 1.56
CA LYS A 149 -44.78 -14.74 0.54
C LYS A 149 -45.84 -15.82 0.82
N SER A 150 -45.76 -16.58 1.92
CA SER A 150 -46.62 -17.76 2.14
C SER A 150 -47.70 -17.61 3.22
N ASN A 151 -48.21 -16.41 3.52
CA ASN A 151 -49.19 -16.29 4.61
C ASN A 151 -50.34 -15.30 4.36
N ASN A 152 -50.93 -15.31 3.17
CA ASN A 152 -52.18 -14.58 2.94
C ASN A 152 -53.15 -15.35 2.04
N SER A 153 -53.73 -16.42 2.58
CA SER A 153 -54.92 -17.09 2.03
C SER A 153 -55.95 -17.32 3.13
N ARG A 154 -56.58 -16.23 3.59
CA ARG A 154 -57.84 -16.32 4.36
C ARG A 154 -58.99 -16.61 3.41
N PRO A 155 -59.83 -17.64 3.66
CA PRO A 155 -61.02 -17.89 2.85
C PRO A 155 -62.11 -16.85 3.21
N ARG A 156 -62.58 -16.13 2.19
CA ARG A 156 -63.66 -15.13 2.29
C ARG A 156 -65.01 -15.86 2.32
N ASN A 157 -65.61 -15.98 3.50
CA ASN A 157 -66.96 -16.51 3.68
C ASN A 157 -68.00 -15.57 3.01
N LYS A 158 -68.84 -16.13 2.13
CA LYS A 158 -70.01 -15.49 1.51
C LYS A 158 -71.20 -15.55 2.49
N PRO A 159 -71.99 -14.47 2.69
CA PRO A 159 -73.26 -14.59 3.38
C PRO A 159 -74.35 -15.09 2.40
N ARG A 160 -75.12 -16.07 2.90
CA ARG A 160 -76.28 -16.69 2.26
C ARG A 160 -77.48 -15.76 2.44
N LYS A 161 -78.18 -15.45 1.34
CA LYS A 161 -79.49 -14.77 1.36
C LYS A 161 -80.49 -15.62 2.15
N GLN A 162 -81.25 -14.99 3.03
CA GLN A 162 -82.55 -15.47 3.48
C GLN A 162 -83.62 -14.45 3.06
N GLU A 163 -84.78 -15.01 2.78
CA GLU A 163 -85.97 -14.48 2.12
C GLU A 163 -86.64 -13.29 2.82
#